data_AF-A0AAP6L470-F1
#
_entry.id   AF-A0AAP6L470-F1
#
_cell.length_a   1.000
_cell.length_b   1.000
_cell.length_c   1.000
_cell.angle_alpha   90.00
_cell.angle_beta   90.00
_cell.angle_gamma   90.00
#
_symmetry.space_group_name_H-M   'P 1'
#
loop_
_entity.id
_entity.type
_entity.pdbx_description
1 polymer ?
#
loop_
_entity_poly.entity_id
_entity_poly.type
_entity_poly.pdbx_seq_one_letter_code
_entity_poly.pdbx_strand_id
1 'polypeptide(L)'
;MSKESKRRTISYKLVKIGNQHPVTIQEMLEATLLEKGSHFHFAKNRREALSDIDKSFRFINRYVNYDSDMLLCQLVQFEEGRSQMTISIDENANMFEVTPISAHELKKVDANRPKDSSNNSTEFLESVLYFGVMGNHMVVMGTRSLSAKELERHLSWYLNTLTSQLENQSLYLSDRPTANAIKQIEKASAKSIQIGSNIAYEQKFESYQYDVSESKSVRWTPAGLGGRIIECLKENGYIGNFNFNESLDDANLQVSIEFKYKRKTTKTGQKVLDQLSTSLRHLDKEDVKINLKDGGEIKGDDLRLSHHIQVSFYNGQVDEPALHFQMKNWLMQKIMTKEVSSDLADIIKDSSDK
;
A
#
# COMPACT_ATOMS: atom_id res chain seq x y z
N MET A 1 6.03 5.13 30.68
CA MET A 1 5.88 4.76 29.26
C MET A 1 5.11 5.88 28.58
N SER A 2 5.65 6.47 27.51
CA SER A 2 4.93 7.51 26.78
C SER A 2 3.80 6.86 25.98
N LYS A 3 2.59 7.36 26.15
CA LYS A 3 1.42 6.97 25.35
C LYS A 3 1.11 8.11 24.39
N GLU A 4 1.12 7.80 23.11
CA GLU A 4 0.80 8.75 22.04
C GLU A 4 -0.40 8.22 21.25
N SER A 5 -1.27 9.10 20.76
CA SER A 5 -2.32 8.72 19.83
C SER A 5 -2.08 9.44 18.49
N LYS A 6 -2.07 8.68 17.40
CA LYS A 6 -1.85 9.22 16.05
C LYS A 6 -3.01 8.81 15.14
N ARG A 7 -3.50 9.78 14.37
CA ARG A 7 -4.51 9.55 13.34
C ARG A 7 -3.89 8.73 12.20
N ARG A 8 -4.50 7.60 11.88
CA ARG A 8 -4.13 6.72 10.76
C ARG A 8 -5.33 6.48 9.87
N THR A 9 -5.09 6.02 8.65
CA THR A 9 -6.14 5.66 7.71
C THR A 9 -6.09 4.15 7.48
N ILE A 10 -7.25 3.53 7.58
CA ILE A 10 -7.49 2.15 7.14
C ILE A 10 -8.31 2.18 5.86
N SER A 11 -8.00 1.26 4.96
CA SER A 11 -8.72 1.11 3.68
C SER A 11 -9.21 -0.31 3.53
N TYR A 12 -10.42 -0.46 3.01
CA TYR A 12 -10.99 -1.73 2.62
C TYR A 12 -10.43 -2.16 1.26
N LYS A 13 -10.12 -3.45 1.14
CA LYS A 13 -9.74 -4.11 -0.11
C LYS A 13 -10.54 -5.40 -0.25
N LEU A 14 -11.01 -5.69 -1.46
CA LEU A 14 -11.52 -7.00 -1.84
C LEU A 14 -10.43 -7.73 -2.60
N VAL A 15 -9.97 -8.87 -2.07
CA VAL A 15 -9.04 -9.73 -2.77
C VAL A 15 -9.80 -10.44 -3.88
N LYS A 16 -9.38 -10.21 -5.12
CA LYS A 16 -9.91 -10.92 -6.27
C LYS A 16 -8.81 -11.78 -6.87
N ILE A 17 -9.13 -13.05 -7.06
CA ILE A 17 -8.24 -14.05 -7.64
C ILE A 17 -8.83 -14.42 -9.00
N GLY A 18 -7.97 -14.59 -10.01
CA GLY A 18 -8.38 -15.02 -11.35
C GLY A 18 -9.28 -16.26 -11.31
N ASN A 19 -10.32 -16.29 -12.15
CA ASN A 19 -11.26 -17.41 -12.27
C ASN A 19 -11.90 -17.93 -10.96
N GLN A 20 -12.27 -17.04 -10.03
CA GLN A 20 -13.04 -17.38 -8.81
C GLN A 20 -12.50 -18.64 -8.12
N HIS A 21 -11.28 -18.53 -7.58
CA HIS A 21 -10.63 -19.61 -6.85
C HIS A 21 -11.54 -20.18 -5.75
N PRO A 22 -11.62 -21.52 -5.58
CA PRO A 22 -12.57 -22.17 -4.67
C PRO A 22 -12.28 -21.90 -3.19
N VAL A 23 -11.04 -21.56 -2.88
CA VAL A 23 -10.55 -21.26 -1.53
C VAL A 23 -10.34 -19.76 -1.41
N THR A 24 -10.69 -19.20 -0.24
CA THR A 24 -10.48 -17.79 0.08
C THR A 24 -9.02 -17.48 0.40
N ILE A 25 -8.65 -16.21 0.29
CA ILE A 25 -7.33 -15.72 0.71
C ILE A 25 -7.08 -15.97 2.21
N GLN A 26 -8.10 -15.90 3.06
CA GLN A 26 -7.96 -16.22 4.48
C GLN A 26 -7.51 -17.67 4.67
N GLU A 27 -8.25 -18.63 4.11
CA GLU A 27 -7.95 -20.07 4.22
C GLU A 27 -6.55 -20.40 3.68
N MET A 28 -6.16 -19.80 2.55
CA MET A 28 -4.81 -19.94 1.97
C MET A 28 -3.69 -19.49 2.93
N LEU A 29 -3.88 -18.32 3.56
CA LEU A 29 -2.94 -17.79 4.53
C LEU A 29 -2.93 -18.60 5.83
N GLU A 30 -4.09 -19.03 6.32
CA GLU A 30 -4.21 -19.82 7.54
C GLU A 30 -3.53 -21.19 7.39
N ALA A 31 -3.72 -21.87 6.26
CA ALA A 31 -3.09 -23.15 5.96
C ALA A 31 -1.55 -23.07 5.98
N THR A 32 -0.98 -21.93 5.64
CA THR A 32 0.49 -21.76 5.60
C THR A 32 1.07 -21.12 6.86
N LEU A 33 0.32 -20.25 7.54
CA LEU A 33 0.81 -19.50 8.71
C LEU A 33 0.41 -20.15 10.04
N LEU A 34 -0.84 -20.59 10.20
CA LEU A 34 -1.33 -21.10 11.48
C LEU A 34 -0.96 -22.56 11.73
N GLU A 35 -0.83 -23.35 10.68
CA GLU A 35 -0.43 -24.76 10.79
C GLU A 35 1.01 -24.87 11.31
N LYS A 36 1.18 -25.38 12.54
CA LYS A 36 2.51 -25.53 13.17
C LYS A 36 3.45 -26.45 12.40
N GLY A 37 2.91 -27.36 11.59
CA GLY A 37 3.68 -28.25 10.72
C GLY A 37 4.12 -27.59 9.40
N SER A 38 3.54 -26.45 9.04
CA SER A 38 3.91 -25.73 7.82
C SER A 38 5.34 -25.19 7.92
N HIS A 39 6.13 -25.40 6.87
CA HIS A 39 7.45 -24.78 6.74
C HIS A 39 7.37 -23.25 6.80
N PHE A 40 6.26 -22.67 6.35
CA PHE A 40 6.01 -21.24 6.32
C PHE A 40 5.54 -20.67 7.66
N HIS A 41 5.35 -21.51 8.70
CA HIS A 41 5.10 -21.05 10.08
C HIS A 41 6.29 -20.25 10.65
N PHE A 42 7.50 -20.48 10.15
CA PHE A 42 8.69 -19.73 10.57
C PHE A 42 8.98 -18.53 9.65
N ALA A 43 9.20 -17.35 10.24
CA ALA A 43 9.38 -16.09 9.50
C ALA A 43 10.54 -16.13 8.49
N LYS A 44 11.62 -16.84 8.81
CA LYS A 44 12.77 -17.03 7.91
C LYS A 44 12.37 -17.62 6.56
N ASN A 45 11.36 -18.49 6.54
CA ASN A 45 10.97 -19.27 5.38
C ASN A 45 9.95 -18.56 4.48
N ARG A 46 9.53 -17.35 4.85
CA ARG A 46 8.58 -16.53 4.11
C ARG A 46 9.13 -15.13 3.81
N ARG A 47 10.45 -15.04 3.70
CA ARG A 47 11.20 -13.83 3.39
C ARG A 47 11.32 -13.64 1.89
N GLU A 48 10.63 -12.62 1.37
CA GLU A 48 10.76 -12.13 0.00
C GLU A 48 12.01 -11.26 -0.11
N ALA A 49 12.87 -11.54 -1.10
CA ALA A 49 13.94 -10.62 -1.50
C ALA A 49 13.36 -9.59 -2.48
N LEU A 50 13.61 -8.31 -2.24
CA LEU A 50 13.04 -7.21 -3.04
C LEU A 50 13.93 -6.81 -4.24
N SER A 51 15.18 -7.23 -4.22
CA SER A 51 16.23 -6.96 -5.20
C SER A 51 17.22 -8.13 -5.16
N ASP A 52 17.85 -8.45 -6.29
CA ASP A 52 18.93 -9.43 -6.34
C ASP A 52 20.27 -8.86 -5.81
N ILE A 53 20.37 -7.52 -5.76
CA ILE A 53 21.58 -6.79 -5.37
C ILE A 53 21.45 -6.29 -3.94
N ASP A 54 20.31 -5.71 -3.59
CA ASP A 54 20.08 -5.12 -2.27
C ASP A 54 19.58 -6.18 -1.30
N LYS A 55 20.12 -6.19 -0.08
CA LYS A 55 19.68 -7.07 1.00
C LYS A 55 18.39 -6.57 1.67
N SER A 56 17.44 -6.14 0.84
CA SER A 56 16.14 -5.63 1.23
C SER A 56 15.13 -6.76 1.22
N PHE A 57 14.43 -6.93 2.33
CA PHE A 57 13.56 -8.07 2.54
C PHE A 57 12.19 -7.64 3.07
N ARG A 58 11.18 -8.44 2.71
CA ARG A 58 9.80 -8.25 3.16
C ARG A 58 9.14 -9.58 3.52
N PHE A 59 8.36 -9.59 4.59
CA PHE A 59 7.67 -10.81 5.04
C PHE A 59 6.55 -10.52 6.03
N ILE A 60 5.62 -11.45 6.15
CA ILE A 60 4.62 -11.45 7.22
C ILE A 60 5.32 -11.81 8.53
N ASN A 61 5.53 -10.86 9.42
CA ASN A 61 6.24 -11.09 10.67
C ASN A 61 5.36 -11.78 11.72
N ARG A 62 4.20 -11.19 11.98
CA ARG A 62 3.24 -11.64 12.99
C ARG A 62 1.91 -11.94 12.34
N TYR A 63 1.23 -12.95 12.86
CA TYR A 63 -0.14 -13.29 12.52
C TYR A 63 -0.87 -13.75 13.79
N VAL A 64 -2.16 -13.48 13.84
CA VAL A 64 -3.04 -13.95 14.91
C VAL A 64 -4.42 -14.21 14.32
N ASN A 65 -4.99 -15.37 14.62
CA ASN A 65 -6.42 -15.58 14.40
C ASN A 65 -7.17 -14.93 15.56
N TYR A 66 -7.88 -13.84 15.27
CA TYR A 66 -8.59 -13.05 16.26
C TYR A 66 -10.05 -13.47 16.26
N ASP A 67 -10.56 -13.90 17.42
CA ASP A 67 -11.93 -14.39 17.62
C ASP A 67 -12.41 -15.46 16.62
N SER A 68 -11.49 -16.18 15.97
CA SER A 68 -11.76 -17.24 14.97
C SER A 68 -12.41 -16.78 13.65
N ASP A 69 -12.60 -15.48 13.44
CA ASP A 69 -13.27 -14.94 12.24
C ASP A 69 -12.35 -14.08 11.36
N MET A 70 -11.27 -13.52 11.92
CA MET A 70 -10.37 -12.63 11.19
C MET A 70 -8.90 -12.97 11.45
N LEU A 71 -8.18 -13.25 10.37
CA LEU A 71 -6.72 -13.38 10.39
C LEU A 71 -6.10 -11.99 10.34
N LEU A 72 -5.45 -11.57 11.41
CA LEU A 72 -4.72 -10.30 11.51
C LEU A 72 -3.23 -10.53 11.37
N CYS A 73 -2.59 -9.74 10.50
CA CYS A 73 -1.23 -9.91 10.06
C CYS A 73 -0.45 -8.60 10.11
N GLN A 74 0.85 -8.73 10.36
CA GLN A 74 1.84 -7.65 10.28
C GLN A 74 2.82 -7.98 9.16
N LEU A 75 2.87 -7.13 8.14
CA LEU A 75 3.88 -7.17 7.10
C LEU A 75 5.00 -6.20 7.48
N VAL A 76 6.25 -6.66 7.43
CA VAL A 76 7.42 -5.82 7.72
C VAL A 76 8.36 -5.79 6.53
N GLN A 77 9.06 -4.67 6.40
CA GLN A 77 10.16 -4.49 5.45
C GLN A 77 11.38 -3.95 6.19
N PHE A 78 12.55 -4.49 5.87
CA PHE A 78 13.82 -4.03 6.42
C PHE A 78 14.96 -4.31 5.42
N GLU A 79 16.09 -3.67 5.64
CA GLU A 79 17.33 -3.86 4.87
C GLU A 79 18.41 -4.37 5.82
N GLU A 80 19.07 -5.46 5.46
CA GLU A 80 20.10 -6.10 6.29
C GLU A 80 21.38 -5.26 6.30
N GLY A 81 21.91 -4.98 7.49
CA GLY A 81 23.16 -4.24 7.68
C GLY A 81 23.00 -2.72 7.53
N ARG A 82 21.76 -2.22 7.44
CA ARG A 82 21.48 -0.79 7.37
C ARG A 82 21.99 -0.07 8.63
N SER A 83 22.51 1.14 8.44
CA SER A 83 22.84 2.06 9.53
C SER A 83 21.86 3.24 9.55
N GLN A 84 21.57 3.78 10.73
CA GLN A 84 20.77 5.01 10.88
C GLN A 84 21.66 6.15 11.36
N MET A 85 21.54 7.32 10.74
CA MET A 85 22.22 8.53 11.22
C MET A 85 21.53 9.05 12.47
N THR A 86 22.31 9.38 13.48
CA THR A 86 21.88 10.09 14.68
C THR A 86 22.51 11.47 14.73
N ILE A 87 21.86 12.40 15.40
CA ILE A 87 22.37 13.74 15.66
C ILE A 87 22.43 13.97 17.17
N SER A 88 23.62 14.32 17.67
CA SER A 88 23.84 14.64 19.08
C SER A 88 23.58 16.13 19.29
N ILE A 89 22.52 16.44 20.04
CA ILE A 89 22.12 17.82 20.34
C ILE A 89 22.81 18.25 21.64
N ASP A 90 23.82 19.11 21.52
CA ASP A 90 24.45 19.83 22.63
C ASP A 90 24.15 21.32 22.46
N GLU A 91 23.41 21.90 23.42
CA GLU A 91 22.95 23.29 23.37
C GLU A 91 24.09 24.32 23.30
N ASN A 92 25.31 23.92 23.63
CA ASN A 92 26.49 24.79 23.60
C ASN A 92 27.43 24.51 22.41
N ALA A 93 27.08 23.56 21.55
CA ALA A 93 27.91 23.22 20.39
C ALA A 93 27.67 24.19 19.22
N ASN A 94 28.76 24.60 18.57
CA ASN A 94 28.68 25.42 17.34
C ASN A 94 28.08 24.64 16.16
N MET A 95 28.17 23.31 16.19
CA MET A 95 27.59 22.38 15.24
C MET A 95 27.22 21.09 15.96
N PHE A 96 26.06 20.51 15.63
CA PHE A 96 25.68 19.19 16.14
C PHE A 96 26.46 18.09 15.43
N GLU A 97 26.89 17.10 16.21
CA GLU A 97 27.60 15.94 15.69
C GLU A 97 26.60 14.99 15.04
N VAL A 98 26.92 14.49 13.84
CA VAL A 98 26.09 13.54 13.10
C VAL A 98 26.88 12.25 12.92
N THR A 99 26.42 11.16 13.55
CA THR A 99 27.10 9.86 13.57
C THR A 99 26.18 8.73 13.11
N PRO A 100 26.67 7.76 12.31
CA PRO A 100 25.91 6.56 12.01
C PRO A 100 25.92 5.59 13.20
N ILE A 101 24.79 4.95 13.46
CA ILE A 101 24.68 3.78 14.34
C ILE A 101 24.32 2.58 13.48
N SER A 102 25.14 1.52 13.54
CA SER A 102 24.88 0.27 12.85
C SER A 102 24.01 -0.69 13.68
N ALA A 103 23.22 -1.54 13.04
CA ALA A 103 22.31 -2.43 13.76
C ALA A 103 23.05 -3.46 14.65
N HIS A 104 24.31 -3.77 14.31
CA HIS A 104 25.16 -4.66 15.11
C HIS A 104 25.66 -4.02 16.42
N GLU A 105 25.76 -2.69 16.49
CA GLU A 105 26.14 -1.96 17.71
C GLU A 105 25.04 -1.97 18.78
N LEU A 106 23.78 -2.16 18.38
CA LEU A 106 22.63 -2.22 19.29
C LEU A 106 22.64 -3.43 20.23
N LYS A 107 23.40 -4.48 19.93
CA LYS A 107 23.49 -5.71 20.73
C LYS A 107 23.98 -5.47 22.17
N LYS A 108 24.63 -4.35 22.45
CA LYS A 108 25.22 -4.03 23.75
C LYS A 108 24.26 -3.39 24.76
N VAL A 109 23.04 -3.02 24.35
CA VAL A 109 22.12 -2.21 25.18
C VAL A 109 21.18 -3.06 26.05
N ASP A 110 21.00 -4.34 25.73
CA ASP A 110 20.01 -5.21 26.38
C ASP A 110 20.69 -6.23 27.33
N ALA A 111 21.19 -5.75 28.48
CA ALA A 111 21.88 -6.57 29.49
C ALA A 111 21.03 -7.69 30.12
N ASN A 112 19.73 -7.75 29.80
CA ASN A 112 18.76 -8.75 30.28
C ASN A 112 18.43 -9.85 29.25
N ARG A 113 19.06 -9.89 28.07
CA ARG A 113 18.84 -11.02 27.14
C ARG A 113 19.62 -12.26 27.61
N PRO A 114 18.99 -13.44 27.70
CA PRO A 114 19.69 -14.67 28.05
C PRO A 114 20.86 -14.94 27.08
N LYS A 115 22.02 -15.31 27.65
CA LYS A 115 23.31 -15.49 26.98
C LYS A 115 23.34 -16.60 25.90
N ASP A 116 22.25 -17.35 25.71
CA ASP A 116 22.11 -18.39 24.68
C ASP A 116 21.67 -17.85 23.29
N SER A 117 21.59 -16.53 23.10
CA SER A 117 21.14 -15.90 21.85
C SER A 117 22.25 -15.55 20.87
N SER A 118 23.30 -16.39 20.77
CA SER A 118 24.48 -16.15 19.92
C SER A 118 24.17 -16.02 18.41
N ASN A 119 22.98 -16.44 17.97
CA ASN A 119 22.56 -16.40 16.56
C ASN A 119 21.51 -15.32 16.23
N ASN A 120 21.15 -14.45 17.18
CA ASN A 120 20.17 -13.40 16.92
C ASN A 120 20.85 -12.14 16.38
N SER A 121 20.60 -11.81 15.11
CA SER A 121 20.91 -10.49 14.55
C SER A 121 19.81 -9.49 14.91
N THR A 122 20.17 -8.22 14.96
CA THR A 122 19.23 -7.10 15.13
C THR A 122 19.40 -6.24 13.90
N GLU A 123 18.27 -5.83 13.31
CA GLU A 123 18.20 -5.02 12.11
C GLU A 123 17.23 -3.87 12.34
N PHE A 124 17.45 -2.74 11.68
CA PHE A 124 16.50 -1.64 11.72
C PHE A 124 15.30 -1.92 10.82
N LEU A 125 14.10 -1.89 11.38
CA LEU A 125 12.88 -1.94 10.59
C LEU A 125 12.73 -0.65 9.78
N GLU A 126 12.47 -0.79 8.49
CA GLU A 126 12.20 0.33 7.60
C GLU A 126 10.71 0.69 7.63
N SER A 127 9.84 -0.31 7.58
CA SER A 127 8.41 -0.09 7.47
C SER A 127 7.59 -1.26 7.98
N VAL A 128 6.37 -0.94 8.43
CA VAL A 128 5.39 -1.90 8.94
C VAL A 128 4.02 -1.55 8.39
N LEU A 129 3.33 -2.57 7.88
CA LEU A 129 1.94 -2.51 7.44
C LEU A 129 1.15 -3.54 8.24
N TYR A 130 -0.06 -3.17 8.62
CA TYR A 130 -0.99 -4.08 9.28
C TYR A 130 -2.15 -4.36 8.34
N PHE A 131 -2.55 -5.63 8.24
CA PHE A 131 -3.74 -6.00 7.49
C PHE A 131 -4.51 -7.07 8.24
N GLY A 132 -5.83 -7.09 8.06
CA GLY A 132 -6.65 -8.18 8.55
C GLY A 132 -7.56 -8.69 7.45
N VAL A 133 -7.80 -9.99 7.47
CA VAL A 133 -8.45 -10.74 6.39
C VAL A 133 -9.61 -11.55 6.97
N MET A 134 -10.76 -11.46 6.33
CA MET A 134 -11.96 -12.23 6.64
C MET A 134 -12.60 -12.69 5.32
N GLY A 135 -12.50 -13.98 5.01
CA GLY A 135 -12.74 -14.53 3.68
C GLY A 135 -11.84 -13.85 2.64
N ASN A 136 -12.45 -13.17 1.65
CA ASN A 136 -11.76 -12.35 0.66
C ASN A 136 -11.74 -10.84 0.98
N HIS A 137 -12.32 -10.45 2.12
CA HIS A 137 -12.37 -9.06 2.56
C HIS A 137 -11.14 -8.72 3.40
N MET A 138 -10.55 -7.56 3.14
CA MET A 138 -9.32 -7.15 3.79
C MET A 138 -9.40 -5.70 4.26
N VAL A 139 -8.88 -5.44 5.45
CA VAL A 139 -8.60 -4.09 5.95
C VAL A 139 -7.10 -3.90 5.95
N VAL A 140 -6.62 -2.77 5.42
CA VAL A 140 -5.20 -2.46 5.33
C VAL A 140 -4.91 -1.12 6.01
N MET A 141 -3.91 -1.11 6.89
CA MET A 141 -3.26 0.06 7.45
C MET A 141 -1.79 0.08 7.01
N GLY A 142 -1.53 0.70 5.87
CA GLY A 142 -0.17 0.84 5.33
C GLY A 142 0.53 2.14 5.75
N THR A 143 1.79 2.24 5.34
CA THR A 143 2.58 3.48 5.33
C THR A 143 2.81 3.93 3.90
N ARG A 144 3.54 5.06 3.70
CA ARG A 144 3.95 5.49 2.36
C ARG A 144 4.88 4.48 1.68
N SER A 145 5.84 3.93 2.42
CA SER A 145 6.83 2.98 1.88
C SER A 145 6.27 1.56 1.75
N LEU A 146 5.36 1.16 2.64
CA LEU A 146 4.71 -0.15 2.62
C LEU A 146 3.20 0.03 2.51
N SER A 147 2.72 0.13 1.27
CA SER A 147 1.33 0.43 0.92
C SER A 147 0.56 -0.84 0.49
N ALA A 148 -0.73 -0.70 0.18
CA ALA A 148 -1.53 -1.80 -0.37
C ALA A 148 -0.96 -2.37 -1.69
N LYS A 149 -0.25 -1.56 -2.48
CA LYS A 149 0.45 -2.03 -3.69
C LYS A 149 1.54 -3.05 -3.34
N GLU A 150 2.33 -2.73 -2.32
CA GLU A 150 3.40 -3.59 -1.85
C GLU A 150 2.87 -4.85 -1.17
N LEU A 151 1.74 -4.75 -0.46
CA LEU A 151 1.02 -5.91 0.06
C LEU A 151 0.50 -6.82 -1.07
N GLU A 152 -0.11 -6.25 -2.12
CA GLU A 152 -0.59 -7.02 -3.27
C GLU A 152 0.55 -7.79 -3.96
N ARG A 153 1.69 -7.11 -4.18
CA ARG A 153 2.90 -7.72 -4.73
C ARG A 153 3.39 -8.87 -3.84
N HIS A 154 3.49 -8.62 -2.54
CA HIS A 154 3.94 -9.65 -1.58
C HIS A 154 3.00 -10.85 -1.55
N LEU A 155 1.69 -10.64 -1.48
CA LEU A 155 0.71 -11.74 -1.47
C LEU A 155 0.73 -12.53 -2.79
N SER A 156 0.90 -11.84 -3.92
CA SER A 156 1.04 -12.49 -5.23
C SER A 156 2.30 -13.36 -5.28
N TRP A 157 3.45 -12.86 -4.80
CA TRP A 157 4.68 -13.66 -4.69
C TRP A 157 4.51 -14.82 -3.70
N TYR A 158 3.97 -14.56 -2.52
CA TYR A 158 3.82 -15.55 -1.46
C TYR A 158 2.97 -16.73 -1.95
N LEU A 159 1.84 -16.45 -2.60
CA LEU A 159 0.91 -17.49 -3.02
C LEU A 159 1.22 -18.14 -4.36
N ASN A 160 1.85 -17.45 -5.30
CA ASN A 160 2.23 -18.04 -6.58
C ASN A 160 3.62 -18.66 -6.55
N THR A 161 4.60 -17.93 -6.02
CA THR A 161 6.01 -18.31 -6.11
C THR A 161 6.47 -19.12 -4.91
N LEU A 162 6.08 -18.73 -3.69
CA LEU A 162 6.57 -19.38 -2.48
C LEU A 162 5.76 -20.64 -2.12
N THR A 163 4.43 -20.55 -2.12
CA THR A 163 3.54 -21.66 -1.69
C THR A 163 2.87 -22.39 -2.84
N SER A 164 2.89 -21.83 -4.06
CA SER A 164 2.26 -22.38 -5.27
C SER A 164 0.76 -22.66 -5.15
N GLN A 165 0.06 -21.99 -4.22
CA GLN A 165 -1.38 -22.16 -3.98
C GLN A 165 -2.27 -21.57 -5.07
N LEU A 166 -1.77 -20.58 -5.83
CA LEU A 166 -2.57 -19.86 -6.83
C LEU A 166 -2.37 -20.34 -8.27
N GLU A 167 -1.51 -21.34 -8.53
CA GLU A 167 -1.29 -21.88 -9.88
C GLU A 167 -1.02 -20.80 -10.97
N ASN A 168 -0.32 -19.72 -10.62
CA ASN A 168 -0.06 -18.54 -11.48
C ASN A 168 -1.29 -17.68 -11.82
N GLN A 169 -2.38 -17.80 -11.06
CA GLN A 169 -3.51 -16.88 -11.16
C GLN A 169 -3.14 -15.48 -10.65
N SER A 170 -3.67 -14.46 -11.31
CA SER A 170 -3.51 -13.07 -10.89
C SER A 170 -4.30 -12.81 -9.62
N LEU A 171 -3.65 -12.19 -8.63
CA LEU A 171 -4.28 -11.67 -7.41
C LEU A 171 -4.25 -10.14 -7.45
N TYR A 172 -5.37 -9.50 -7.09
CA TYR A 172 -5.45 -8.05 -7.00
C TYR A 172 -6.32 -7.59 -5.84
N LEU A 173 -5.91 -6.50 -5.19
CA LEU A 173 -6.58 -5.86 -4.06
C LEU A 173 -7.49 -4.75 -4.56
N SER A 174 -8.68 -5.13 -5.02
CA SER A 174 -9.67 -4.20 -5.57
C SER A 174 -10.12 -3.21 -4.51
N ASP A 175 -10.14 -1.92 -4.86
CA ASP A 175 -10.86 -0.93 -4.07
C ASP A 175 -12.38 -1.16 -4.15
N ARG A 176 -13.11 -0.50 -3.26
CA ARG A 176 -14.56 -0.41 -3.30
C ARG A 176 -14.99 1.05 -3.23
N PRO A 177 -15.83 1.54 -4.14
CA PRO A 177 -16.36 2.90 -4.04
C PRO A 177 -17.24 3.07 -2.79
N THR A 178 -17.34 4.29 -2.31
CA THR A 178 -18.24 4.61 -1.19
C THR A 178 -19.71 4.44 -1.61
N ALA A 179 -20.59 4.20 -0.63
CA ALA A 179 -22.03 4.14 -0.88
C ALA A 179 -22.56 5.44 -1.53
N ASN A 180 -21.95 6.58 -1.22
CA ASN A 180 -22.28 7.86 -1.84
C ASN A 180 -21.91 7.87 -3.33
N ALA A 181 -20.71 7.42 -3.69
CA ALA A 181 -20.26 7.31 -5.08
C ALA A 181 -21.18 6.42 -5.92
N ILE A 182 -21.59 5.27 -5.35
CA ILE A 182 -22.52 4.34 -5.99
C ILE A 182 -23.88 5.02 -6.22
N LYS A 183 -24.45 5.68 -5.21
CA LYS A 183 -25.72 6.41 -5.35
C LYS A 183 -25.65 7.52 -6.40
N GLN A 184 -24.53 8.25 -6.46
CA GLN A 184 -24.33 9.31 -7.46
C GLN A 184 -24.30 8.74 -8.89
N ILE A 185 -23.58 7.64 -9.12
CA ILE A 185 -23.49 7.06 -10.48
C ILE A 185 -24.79 6.38 -10.93
N GLU A 186 -25.56 5.84 -9.99
CA GLU A 186 -26.89 5.26 -10.25
C GLU A 186 -27.90 6.35 -10.63
N LYS A 187 -27.82 7.52 -9.96
CA LYS A 187 -28.65 8.68 -10.27
C LYS A 187 -28.27 9.33 -11.60
N ALA A 188 -26.98 9.47 -11.87
CA ALA A 188 -26.45 10.08 -13.08
C ALA A 188 -25.29 9.26 -13.64
N SER A 189 -25.46 8.71 -14.84
CA SER A 189 -24.41 7.90 -15.46
C SER A 189 -23.13 8.71 -15.72
N ALA A 190 -21.98 8.04 -15.63
CA ALA A 190 -20.69 8.65 -15.95
C ALA A 190 -20.66 9.23 -17.39
N LYS A 191 -20.16 10.46 -17.50
CA LYS A 191 -19.96 11.21 -18.75
C LYS A 191 -18.52 11.08 -19.23
N SER A 192 -17.57 11.31 -18.32
CA SER A 192 -16.15 11.14 -18.60
C SER A 192 -15.36 10.72 -17.37
N ILE A 193 -14.20 10.10 -17.62
CA ILE A 193 -13.22 9.75 -16.60
C ILE A 193 -11.95 10.50 -16.95
N GLN A 194 -11.44 11.26 -15.99
CA GLN A 194 -10.21 12.00 -16.11
C GLN A 194 -9.16 11.36 -15.20
N ILE A 195 -8.03 11.01 -15.81
CA ILE A 195 -6.85 10.50 -15.12
C ILE A 195 -5.71 11.46 -15.43
N GLY A 196 -5.11 12.07 -14.43
CA GLY A 196 -4.03 13.01 -14.64
C GLY A 196 -3.55 13.70 -13.39
N SER A 197 -2.27 14.01 -13.36
CA SER A 197 -1.62 14.73 -12.26
C SER A 197 -1.01 16.03 -12.77
N ASN A 198 -0.64 16.91 -11.84
CA ASN A 198 0.32 17.95 -12.15
C ASN A 198 1.64 17.30 -12.57
N ILE A 199 2.39 17.95 -13.46
CA ILE A 199 3.77 17.54 -13.70
C ILE A 199 4.61 18.05 -12.54
N ALA A 200 5.02 17.12 -11.67
CA ALA A 200 6.12 17.41 -10.75
C ALA A 200 7.43 17.32 -11.52
N TYR A 201 8.48 18.02 -11.09
CA TYR A 201 9.80 17.84 -11.65
C TYR A 201 10.73 17.31 -10.55
N GLU A 202 11.48 16.27 -10.86
CA GLU A 202 12.54 15.76 -9.98
C GLU A 202 13.90 16.24 -10.50
N GLN A 203 14.74 16.69 -9.58
CA GLN A 203 16.12 17.07 -9.85
C GLN A 203 16.97 15.80 -9.94
N LYS A 204 17.50 15.50 -11.13
CA LYS A 204 18.54 14.48 -11.28
C LYS A 204 19.92 15.14 -11.19
N PHE A 205 20.76 14.65 -10.28
CA PHE A 205 22.19 14.94 -10.31
C PHE A 205 22.87 13.87 -11.16
N GLU A 206 23.33 14.22 -12.36
CA GLU A 206 24.19 13.34 -13.14
C GLU A 206 25.60 13.35 -12.53
N SER A 207 26.02 12.23 -11.95
CA SER A 207 27.39 12.04 -11.50
C SER A 207 28.24 11.54 -12.67
N TYR A 208 28.74 12.45 -13.50
CA TYR A 208 29.86 12.13 -14.38
C TYR A 208 31.16 12.20 -13.57
N GLN A 209 31.89 11.08 -13.52
CA GLN A 209 33.31 11.12 -13.18
C GLN A 209 34.06 11.70 -14.39
N TYR A 210 34.43 12.98 -14.32
CA TYR A 210 35.76 13.54 -14.64
C TYR A 210 35.70 15.06 -14.89
N ASP A 211 36.73 15.72 -14.37
CA ASP A 211 37.24 17.09 -14.53
C ASP A 211 36.37 18.33 -14.24
N VAL A 212 36.93 19.12 -13.32
CA VAL A 212 36.41 20.38 -12.78
C VAL A 212 36.59 21.49 -13.82
N SER A 213 35.53 21.88 -14.53
CA SER A 213 35.31 23.29 -14.94
C SER A 213 33.95 23.63 -15.57
N GLU A 214 32.90 22.81 -15.46
CA GLU A 214 31.58 23.21 -15.96
C GLU A 214 30.50 23.20 -14.87
N SER A 215 29.79 24.32 -14.79
CA SER A 215 28.62 24.53 -13.95
C SER A 215 27.69 23.32 -14.02
N LYS A 216 27.40 22.71 -12.85
CA LYS A 216 26.41 21.63 -12.72
C LYS A 216 25.09 22.11 -13.31
N SER A 217 24.75 21.67 -14.52
CA SER A 217 23.45 21.95 -15.12
C SER A 217 22.42 21.13 -14.36
N VAL A 218 21.54 21.83 -13.64
CA VAL A 218 20.42 21.18 -12.96
C VAL A 218 19.42 20.79 -14.05
N ARG A 219 19.33 19.49 -14.35
CA ARG A 219 18.34 18.99 -15.31
C ARG A 219 17.10 18.53 -14.56
N TRP A 220 16.02 19.29 -14.73
CA TRP A 220 14.70 18.94 -14.24
C TRP A 220 14.04 17.95 -15.20
N THR A 221 13.59 16.82 -14.68
CA THR A 221 12.83 15.83 -15.46
C THR A 221 11.39 15.73 -14.95
N PRO A 222 10.39 15.70 -15.84
CA PRO A 222 9.01 15.43 -15.46
C PRO A 222 8.89 14.14 -14.62
N ALA A 223 8.13 14.20 -13.54
CA ALA A 223 7.88 13.16 -12.56
C ALA A 223 6.38 13.03 -12.27
N GLY A 224 6.01 11.97 -11.53
CA GLY A 224 4.60 11.63 -11.29
C GLY A 224 3.87 11.07 -12.52
N LEU A 225 2.54 10.93 -12.42
CA LEU A 225 1.73 10.31 -13.49
C LEU A 225 1.74 11.15 -14.78
N GLY A 226 1.63 12.47 -14.66
CA GLY A 226 1.71 13.42 -15.78
C GLY A 226 3.05 13.33 -16.53
N GLY A 227 4.16 13.20 -15.80
CA GLY A 227 5.47 12.95 -16.39
C GLY A 227 5.53 11.64 -17.19
N ARG A 228 5.00 10.54 -16.63
CA ARG A 228 4.95 9.23 -17.31
C ARG A 228 4.07 9.24 -18.56
N ILE A 229 2.96 9.98 -18.54
CA ILE A 229 2.11 10.15 -19.73
C ILE A 229 2.90 10.85 -20.84
N ILE A 230 3.64 11.91 -20.52
CA ILE A 230 4.50 12.60 -21.49
C ILE A 230 5.60 11.69 -22.01
N GLU A 231 6.28 10.97 -21.12
CA GLU A 231 7.34 10.03 -21.49
C GLU A 231 6.82 8.98 -22.47
N CYS A 232 5.67 8.37 -22.18
CA CYS A 232 5.00 7.43 -23.07
C CYS A 232 4.68 8.06 -24.43
N LEU A 233 4.16 9.29 -24.48
CA LEU A 233 3.88 9.99 -25.75
C LEU A 233 5.16 10.31 -26.53
N LYS A 234 6.27 10.60 -25.85
CA LYS A 234 7.60 10.83 -26.47
C LYS A 234 8.18 9.55 -27.04
N GLU A 235 8.22 8.47 -26.25
CA GLU A 235 8.74 7.16 -26.64
C GLU A 235 8.01 6.61 -27.87
N ASN A 236 6.71 6.88 -27.98
CA ASN A 236 5.90 6.45 -29.11
C ASN A 236 5.83 7.48 -30.26
N GLY A 237 6.62 8.56 -30.21
CA GLY A 237 6.78 9.52 -31.31
C GLY A 237 5.59 10.46 -31.55
N TYR A 238 4.57 10.48 -30.69
CA TYR A 238 3.36 11.29 -30.87
C TYR A 238 3.58 12.79 -30.69
N ILE A 239 4.51 13.17 -29.82
CA ILE A 239 4.82 14.58 -29.51
C ILE A 239 6.26 14.97 -29.90
N GLY A 240 6.99 14.08 -30.57
CA GLY A 240 8.37 14.34 -31.01
C GLY A 240 9.31 14.79 -29.89
N ASN A 241 10.35 15.56 -30.25
CA ASN A 241 11.29 16.17 -29.31
C ASN A 241 10.73 17.44 -28.65
N PHE A 242 9.43 17.51 -28.38
CA PHE A 242 8.84 18.68 -27.72
C PHE A 242 9.48 18.86 -26.32
N ASN A 243 10.23 19.95 -26.17
CA ASN A 243 11.01 20.24 -24.98
C ASN A 243 10.18 21.13 -24.04
N PHE A 244 9.47 20.49 -23.11
CA PHE A 244 8.73 21.18 -22.05
C PHE A 244 9.66 22.00 -21.13
N ASN A 245 10.98 21.79 -21.18
CA ASN A 245 11.93 22.51 -20.32
C ASN A 245 12.24 23.94 -20.81
N GLU A 246 11.97 24.28 -22.07
CA GLU A 246 12.34 25.59 -22.65
C GLU A 246 11.23 26.66 -22.54
N SER A 247 10.01 26.27 -22.12
CA SER A 247 8.85 27.19 -22.13
C SER A 247 8.07 27.24 -20.80
N LEU A 248 8.59 26.64 -19.72
CA LEU A 248 7.81 26.40 -18.50
C LEU A 248 8.52 26.77 -17.19
N ASP A 249 9.49 27.67 -17.20
CA ASP A 249 10.17 28.12 -15.96
C ASP A 249 9.19 28.67 -14.88
N ASP A 250 7.91 28.92 -15.22
CA ASP A 250 6.84 29.32 -14.29
C ASP A 250 5.47 28.63 -14.54
N ALA A 251 5.37 27.61 -15.39
CA ALA A 251 4.06 27.09 -15.81
C ALA A 251 3.62 25.86 -14.99
N ASN A 252 2.55 26.02 -14.20
CA ASN A 252 1.82 24.96 -13.51
C ASN A 252 1.15 23.99 -14.51
N LEU A 253 1.94 23.22 -15.25
CA LEU A 253 1.43 22.38 -16.33
C LEU A 253 0.74 21.13 -15.76
N GLN A 254 -0.52 20.95 -16.17
CA GLN A 254 -1.33 19.79 -15.80
C GLN A 254 -1.54 18.91 -17.03
N VAL A 255 -1.34 17.60 -16.87
CA VAL A 255 -1.57 16.61 -17.94
C VAL A 255 -2.65 15.65 -17.48
N SER A 256 -3.66 15.45 -18.33
CA SER A 256 -4.69 14.45 -18.07
C SER A 256 -5.16 13.76 -19.34
N ILE A 257 -5.41 12.45 -19.23
CA ILE A 257 -6.11 11.63 -20.20
C ILE A 257 -7.60 11.62 -19.81
N GLU A 258 -8.46 12.00 -20.75
CA GLU A 258 -9.91 12.01 -20.54
C GLU A 258 -10.60 10.98 -21.46
N PHE A 259 -11.26 9.98 -20.87
CA PHE A 259 -12.10 9.02 -21.57
C PHE A 259 -13.56 9.51 -21.57
N LYS A 260 -14.12 9.84 -22.74
CA LYS A 260 -15.50 10.34 -22.90
C LYS A 260 -16.45 9.29 -23.46
N TYR A 261 -17.64 9.17 -22.89
CA TYR A 261 -18.68 8.24 -23.36
C TYR A 261 -19.74 8.94 -24.22
N LYS A 262 -19.98 8.45 -25.44
CA LYS A 262 -20.96 9.03 -26.40
C LYS A 262 -22.43 8.60 -26.18
N ARG A 263 -22.76 7.64 -25.29
CA ARG A 263 -24.14 7.10 -25.11
C ARG A 263 -24.57 6.94 -23.64
N LYS A 264 -25.86 6.66 -23.38
CA LYS A 264 -26.47 6.41 -22.04
C LYS A 264 -25.91 5.11 -21.43
N THR A 265 -25.13 5.24 -20.36
CA THR A 265 -24.48 4.17 -19.59
C THR A 265 -25.31 3.83 -18.33
N THR A 266 -26.54 3.32 -18.49
CA THR A 266 -27.44 3.11 -17.34
C THR A 266 -27.21 1.81 -16.57
N LYS A 267 -27.11 0.64 -17.24
CA LYS A 267 -26.77 -0.65 -16.59
C LYS A 267 -25.25 -0.88 -16.42
N THR A 268 -24.44 0.05 -16.90
CA THR A 268 -22.98 -0.04 -17.00
C THR A 268 -22.25 0.70 -15.87
N GLY A 269 -22.94 1.54 -15.08
CA GLY A 269 -22.32 2.40 -14.08
C GLY A 269 -21.56 1.64 -12.99
N GLN A 270 -22.20 0.64 -12.37
CA GLN A 270 -21.53 -0.21 -11.37
C GLN A 270 -20.33 -0.97 -11.98
N LYS A 271 -20.46 -1.52 -13.20
CA LYS A 271 -19.34 -2.16 -13.90
C LYS A 271 -18.18 -1.22 -14.18
N VAL A 272 -18.46 0.03 -14.53
CA VAL A 272 -17.43 1.06 -14.71
C VAL A 272 -16.72 1.33 -13.38
N LEU A 273 -17.47 1.51 -12.28
CA LEU A 273 -16.86 1.68 -10.96
C LEU A 273 -16.02 0.47 -10.54
N ASP A 274 -16.48 -0.75 -10.77
CA ASP A 274 -15.74 -1.97 -10.43
C ASP A 274 -14.44 -2.09 -11.23
N GLN A 275 -14.51 -1.79 -12.53
CA GLN A 275 -13.33 -1.75 -13.41
C GLN A 275 -12.35 -0.67 -12.97
N LEU A 276 -12.83 0.53 -12.61
CA LEU A 276 -11.96 1.61 -12.13
C LEU A 276 -11.35 1.30 -10.77
N SER A 277 -12.13 0.75 -9.85
CA SER A 277 -11.68 0.34 -8.52
C SER A 277 -10.65 -0.78 -8.59
N THR A 278 -10.66 -1.56 -9.67
CA THR A 278 -9.61 -2.52 -9.97
C THR A 278 -8.43 -1.82 -10.63
N SER A 279 -8.61 -1.22 -11.80
CA SER A 279 -7.52 -0.73 -12.64
C SER A 279 -6.77 0.48 -12.09
N LEU A 280 -7.43 1.36 -11.32
CA LEU A 280 -6.86 2.60 -10.80
C LEU A 280 -6.48 2.52 -9.31
N ARG A 281 -6.52 1.33 -8.72
CA ARG A 281 -6.30 1.07 -7.28
C ARG A 281 -4.96 1.53 -6.72
N HIS A 282 -3.96 1.73 -7.59
CA HIS A 282 -2.62 2.18 -7.23
C HIS A 282 -2.32 3.63 -7.63
N LEU A 283 -3.26 4.34 -8.25
CA LEU A 283 -3.09 5.76 -8.54
C LEU A 283 -3.29 6.62 -7.29
N ASP A 284 -2.75 7.82 -7.26
CA ASP A 284 -3.09 8.74 -6.19
C ASP A 284 -4.52 9.25 -6.36
N LYS A 285 -5.20 9.46 -5.24
CA LYS A 285 -6.60 9.87 -5.20
C LYS A 285 -6.86 11.23 -5.87
N GLU A 286 -5.82 12.06 -5.95
CA GLU A 286 -5.87 13.39 -6.57
C GLU A 286 -5.83 13.30 -8.10
N ASP A 287 -5.34 12.16 -8.62
CA ASP A 287 -5.13 11.94 -10.05
C ASP A 287 -6.35 11.39 -10.77
N VAL A 288 -7.45 11.11 -10.06
CA VAL A 288 -8.63 10.41 -10.63
C VAL A 288 -9.91 11.16 -10.32
N LYS A 289 -10.68 11.45 -11.38
CA LYS A 289 -12.00 12.09 -11.29
C LYS A 289 -12.98 11.48 -12.28
N ILE A 290 -14.24 11.37 -11.89
CA ILE A 290 -15.35 10.95 -12.77
C ILE A 290 -16.36 12.09 -12.84
N ASN A 291 -16.61 12.59 -14.04
CA ASN A 291 -17.62 13.60 -14.30
C ASN A 291 -18.94 12.92 -14.67
N LEU A 292 -20.04 13.33 -14.04
CA LEU A 292 -21.39 12.81 -14.25
C LEU A 292 -22.16 13.66 -15.26
N LYS A 293 -23.24 13.11 -15.82
CA LYS A 293 -24.05 13.80 -16.84
C LYS A 293 -24.87 14.97 -16.31
N ASP A 294 -25.22 14.95 -15.03
CA ASP A 294 -25.96 16.01 -14.34
C ASP A 294 -25.03 17.14 -13.84
N GLY A 295 -23.73 17.06 -14.12
CA GLY A 295 -22.73 18.02 -13.65
C GLY A 295 -22.08 17.67 -12.31
N GLY A 296 -22.46 16.54 -11.68
CA GLY A 296 -21.77 16.04 -10.49
C GLY A 296 -20.36 15.52 -10.77
N GLU A 297 -19.52 15.43 -9.73
CA GLU A 297 -18.15 14.91 -9.79
C GLU A 297 -17.93 13.88 -8.67
N ILE A 298 -17.34 12.74 -9.01
CA ILE A 298 -16.85 11.73 -8.05
C ILE A 298 -15.31 11.81 -8.04
N LYS A 299 -14.72 12.02 -6.86
CA LYS A 299 -13.25 12.15 -6.69
C LYS A 299 -12.62 10.82 -6.31
N GLY A 300 -11.29 10.70 -6.40
CA GLY A 300 -10.57 9.47 -6.04
C GLY A 300 -10.81 9.00 -4.59
N ASP A 301 -11.03 9.90 -3.63
CA ASP A 301 -11.43 9.54 -2.26
C ASP A 301 -12.77 8.78 -2.22
N ASP A 302 -13.71 9.12 -3.11
CA ASP A 302 -15.01 8.46 -3.21
C ASP A 302 -14.93 7.08 -3.89
N LEU A 303 -13.84 6.80 -4.62
CA LEU A 303 -13.57 5.51 -5.24
C LEU A 303 -12.95 4.49 -4.27
N ARG A 304 -12.59 4.92 -3.04
CA ARG A 304 -11.93 4.09 -2.05
C ARG A 304 -12.65 4.13 -0.70
N LEU A 305 -13.20 3.00 -0.29
CA LEU A 305 -13.77 2.83 1.04
C LEU A 305 -12.66 2.85 2.10
N SER A 306 -12.47 4.02 2.72
CA SER A 306 -11.44 4.27 3.72
C SER A 306 -12.02 4.93 4.97
N HIS A 307 -11.34 4.80 6.09
CA HIS A 307 -11.75 5.40 7.36
C HIS A 307 -10.54 5.83 8.18
N HIS A 308 -10.70 6.91 8.96
CA HIS A 308 -9.66 7.38 9.85
C HIS A 308 -9.87 6.80 11.25
N ILE A 309 -8.81 6.24 11.82
CA ILE A 309 -8.81 5.68 13.18
C ILE A 309 -7.75 6.35 14.04
N GLN A 310 -7.93 6.28 15.36
CA GLN A 310 -6.95 6.76 16.33
C GLN A 310 -6.16 5.57 16.85
N VAL A 311 -4.87 5.51 16.51
CA VAL A 311 -4.00 4.39 16.89
C VAL A 311 -3.13 4.82 18.05
N SER A 312 -3.15 4.02 19.12
CA SER A 312 -2.28 4.24 20.28
C SER A 312 -0.89 3.66 20.02
N PHE A 313 0.13 4.38 20.49
CA PHE A 313 1.52 3.98 20.45
C PHE A 313 2.11 4.03 21.86
N TYR A 314 2.86 2.99 22.24
CA TYR A 314 3.65 2.94 23.47
C TYR A 314 5.13 2.89 23.09
N ASN A 315 5.90 3.92 23.47
CA ASN A 315 7.31 4.04 23.11
C ASN A 315 7.58 3.83 21.60
N GLY A 316 6.71 4.37 20.74
CA GLY A 316 6.82 4.24 19.27
C GLY A 316 6.30 2.93 18.68
N GLN A 317 5.94 1.93 19.49
CA GLN A 317 5.32 0.68 19.03
C GLN A 317 3.79 0.80 19.04
N VAL A 318 3.14 0.28 18.00
CA VAL A 318 1.67 0.24 17.90
C VAL A 318 1.07 -0.65 19.00
N ASP A 319 -0.02 -0.19 19.61
CA ASP A 319 -0.93 -1.02 20.41
C ASP A 319 -1.71 -1.96 19.48
N GLU A 320 -1.10 -3.09 19.14
CA GLU A 320 -1.65 -4.05 18.18
C GLU A 320 -3.03 -4.60 18.60
N PRO A 321 -3.27 -5.02 19.87
CA PRO A 321 -4.60 -5.44 20.30
C PRO A 321 -5.69 -4.39 20.06
N ALA A 322 -5.42 -3.12 20.39
CA ALA A 322 -6.38 -2.04 20.17
C ALA A 322 -6.58 -1.75 18.67
N LEU A 323 -5.54 -1.84 17.85
CA LEU A 323 -5.62 -1.70 16.40
C LEU A 323 -6.46 -2.84 15.79
N HIS A 324 -6.20 -4.08 16.19
CA HIS A 324 -6.89 -5.28 15.73
C HIS A 324 -8.40 -5.17 15.97
N PHE A 325 -8.79 -4.79 17.20
CA PHE A 325 -10.19 -4.54 17.55
C PHE A 325 -10.83 -3.46 16.65
N GLN A 326 -10.14 -2.33 16.42
CA GLN A 326 -10.64 -1.26 15.56
C GLN A 326 -10.81 -1.70 14.10
N MET A 327 -9.84 -2.44 13.55
CA MET A 327 -9.89 -2.96 12.17
C MET A 327 -11.05 -3.94 11.98
N LYS A 328 -11.21 -4.89 12.92
CA LYS A 328 -12.31 -5.86 12.89
C LYS A 328 -13.67 -5.19 12.98
N ASN A 329 -13.86 -4.34 14.00
CA ASN A 329 -15.15 -3.67 14.20
C ASN A 329 -15.55 -2.82 13.00
N TRP A 330 -14.58 -2.13 12.40
CA TRP A 330 -14.85 -1.33 11.22
C TRP A 330 -15.30 -2.20 10.03
N LEU A 331 -14.60 -3.31 9.76
CA LEU A 331 -15.00 -4.22 8.67
C LEU A 331 -16.38 -4.83 8.92
N MET A 332 -16.62 -5.34 10.14
CA MET A 332 -17.91 -5.90 10.54
C MET A 332 -19.05 -4.89 10.40
N GLN A 333 -18.84 -3.64 10.81
CA GLN A 333 -19.80 -2.57 10.61
C GLN A 333 -20.14 -2.40 9.12
N LYS A 334 -19.14 -2.42 8.23
CA LYS A 334 -19.34 -2.27 6.79
C LYS A 334 -20.05 -3.44 6.13
N ILE A 335 -19.90 -4.65 6.68
CA ILE A 335 -20.66 -5.82 6.26
C ILE A 335 -22.11 -5.71 6.75
N MET A 336 -22.32 -5.34 8.02
CA MET A 336 -23.66 -5.18 8.61
C MET A 336 -24.48 -4.11 7.89
N THR A 337 -23.86 -2.99 7.48
CA THR A 337 -24.54 -1.95 6.71
C THR A 337 -24.73 -2.31 5.23
N LYS A 338 -24.28 -3.50 4.79
CA LYS A 338 -24.26 -3.96 3.40
C LYS A 338 -23.50 -3.01 2.45
N GLU A 339 -22.62 -2.16 3.01
CA GLU A 339 -21.71 -1.35 2.21
C GLU A 339 -20.68 -2.23 1.53
N VAL A 340 -20.30 -3.35 2.16
CA VAL A 340 -19.48 -4.44 1.62
C VAL A 340 -20.36 -5.68 1.36
N SER A 341 -20.06 -6.47 0.33
CA SER A 341 -20.80 -7.71 0.03
C SER A 341 -20.58 -8.71 1.15
N SER A 342 -21.64 -9.46 1.49
CA SER A 342 -21.53 -10.59 2.40
C SER A 342 -21.09 -11.81 1.61
N ASP A 343 -19.83 -11.89 1.20
CA ASP A 343 -19.26 -13.19 0.81
C ASP A 343 -19.12 -14.10 2.07
N LEU A 344 -19.55 -13.58 3.24
CA LEU A 344 -19.44 -14.10 4.60
C LEU A 344 -20.76 -14.54 5.23
N ALA A 345 -21.90 -14.52 4.50
CA ALA A 345 -23.18 -14.92 5.08
C ALA A 345 -23.18 -16.38 5.58
N ASP A 346 -22.25 -17.19 5.07
CA ASP A 346 -22.06 -18.58 5.48
C ASP A 346 -21.14 -18.73 6.71
N ILE A 347 -20.21 -17.78 6.95
CA ILE A 347 -19.29 -17.82 8.12
C ILE A 347 -20.00 -17.39 9.42
N ILE A 348 -20.87 -16.38 9.35
CA ILE A 348 -21.58 -15.89 10.55
C ILE A 348 -22.60 -16.93 11.04
N LYS A 349 -23.22 -17.71 10.14
CA LYS A 349 -24.18 -18.76 10.51
C LYS A 349 -23.54 -19.90 11.31
N ASP A 350 -22.32 -20.30 10.96
CA ASP A 350 -21.61 -21.38 11.68
C ASP A 350 -21.09 -20.97 13.07
N SER A 351 -20.99 -19.67 13.35
CA SER A 351 -20.60 -19.15 14.67
C SER A 351 -21.76 -18.98 15.66
N SER A 352 -23.00 -19.03 15.18
CA SER A 352 -24.21 -18.89 16.01
C SER A 352 -24.87 -20.23 16.40
N ASP A 353 -24.38 -21.36 15.86
CA ASP A 353 -24.90 -22.71 16.12
C ASP A 353 -23.89 -23.62 16.86
N LYS A 354 -22.97 -23.06 17.66
CA LYS A 354 -22.10 -23.83 18.57
C LYS A 354 -22.22 -23.40 20.03
#